data_AF-A0A5K0WKY1-F1
#
_entry.id   AF-A0A5K0WKY1-F1
#
_cell.length_a   1.000
_cell.length_b   1.000
_cell.length_c   1.000
_cell.angle_alpha   90.00
_cell.angle_beta   90.00
_cell.angle_gamma   90.00
#
_symmetry.space_group_name_H-M   'P 1'
#
loop_
_entity.id
_entity.type
_entity.pdbx_description
1 polymer ?
#
loop_
_entity_poly.entity_id
_entity_poly.type
_entity_poly.pdbx_seq_one_letter_code
_entity_poly.pdbx_strand_id
1 'polypeptide(L)'
;CLLAIGDITKEIFSGNPDFFPIKPMDYGRFLVISLGTGSSKVERKYSAKKAAKWSVINWLYDNGRTPLVDVFSQASADMVDLHISVVFQALRSEQNYLRIQ
;
A
#
# COMPACT_ATOMS: atom_id res chain seq x y z
N CYS A 1 0.62 -5.36 3.03
CA CYS A 1 -0.04 -6.10 1.93
C CYS A 1 0.98 -6.56 0.89
N LEU A 2 1.68 -5.62 0.20
CA LEU A 2 2.63 -5.98 -0.86
C LEU A 2 3.81 -6.84 -0.41
N LEU A 3 4.39 -6.57 0.77
CA LEU A 3 5.49 -7.39 1.31
C LEU A 3 5.08 -8.86 1.52
N ALA A 4 3.90 -9.08 2.12
CA ALA A 4 3.38 -10.43 2.33
C ALA A 4 3.14 -11.18 1.00
N ILE A 5 2.65 -10.48 -0.02
CA ILE A 5 2.51 -11.04 -1.37
C ILE A 5 3.89 -11.37 -1.95
N GLY A 6 4.89 -10.50 -1.78
CA GLY A 6 6.26 -10.74 -2.19
C GLY A 6 6.89 -11.97 -1.53
N ASP A 7 6.69 -12.14 -0.22
CA ASP A 7 7.19 -13.29 0.54
C ASP A 7 6.54 -14.60 0.08
N ILE A 8 5.21 -14.64 -0.08
CA ILE A 8 4.51 -15.82 -0.61
C ILE A 8 4.96 -16.12 -2.04
N THR A 9 5.15 -15.09 -2.87
CA THR A 9 5.65 -15.27 -4.24
C THR A 9 7.04 -15.89 -4.24
N LYS A 10 7.91 -15.48 -3.30
CA LYS A 10 9.25 -16.05 -3.13
C LYS A 10 9.20 -17.52 -2.72
N GLU A 11 8.30 -17.91 -1.82
CA GLU A 11 8.10 -19.31 -1.42
C GLU A 11 7.60 -20.18 -2.58
N ILE A 12 6.67 -19.67 -3.38
CA ILE A 12 6.19 -20.34 -4.60
C ILE A 12 7.35 -20.54 -5.60
N PHE A 13 8.16 -19.50 -5.83
CA PHE A 13 9.35 -19.61 -6.69
C PHE A 13 10.40 -20.57 -6.16
N SER A 14 10.51 -20.69 -4.83
CA SER A 14 11.44 -21.62 -4.17
C SER A 14 10.95 -23.07 -4.20
N GLY A 15 9.77 -23.33 -4.78
CA GLY A 15 9.23 -24.68 -4.96
C GLY A 15 8.63 -25.27 -3.69
N ASN A 16 8.19 -24.43 -2.75
CA ASN A 16 7.57 -24.90 -1.51
C ASN A 16 6.29 -25.72 -1.82
N PRO A 17 6.22 -27.01 -1.38
CA PRO A 17 5.14 -27.92 -1.72
C PRO A 17 3.78 -27.48 -1.15
N ASP A 18 3.76 -26.71 -0.07
CA ASP A 18 2.52 -26.22 0.57
C ASP A 18 1.75 -25.25 -0.34
N PHE A 19 2.42 -24.68 -1.35
CA PHE A 19 1.83 -23.76 -2.31
C PHE A 19 1.65 -24.39 -3.70
N PHE A 20 1.81 -25.71 -3.86
CA PHE A 20 1.59 -26.39 -5.14
C PHE A 20 0.10 -26.79 -5.29
N PRO A 21 -0.53 -26.64 -6.48
CA PRO A 21 0.04 -26.24 -7.75
C PRO A 21 -0.25 -24.76 -8.07
N ILE A 22 0.15 -23.80 -7.24
CA ILE A 22 0.00 -22.37 -7.56
C ILE A 22 1.09 -21.96 -8.54
N LYS A 23 0.70 -21.46 -9.71
CA LYS A 23 1.66 -20.91 -10.67
C LYS A 23 2.16 -19.55 -10.14
N PRO A 24 3.45 -19.21 -10.28
CA PRO A 24 3.93 -17.87 -9.98
C PRO A 24 3.07 -16.83 -10.73
N MET A 25 2.70 -15.73 -10.06
CA MET A 25 1.85 -14.65 -10.59
C MET A 25 0.38 -15.02 -10.87
N ASP A 26 -0.08 -16.21 -10.49
CA ASP A 26 -1.49 -16.60 -10.56
C ASP A 26 -2.29 -16.02 -9.37
N TYR A 27 -2.33 -14.68 -9.28
CA TYR A 27 -3.01 -13.98 -8.19
C TYR A 27 -4.52 -14.26 -8.14
N GLY A 28 -5.11 -14.82 -9.21
CA GLY A 28 -6.52 -15.23 -9.24
C GLY A 28 -6.85 -16.32 -8.21
N ARG A 29 -5.86 -17.05 -7.69
CA ARG A 29 -6.04 -18.02 -6.60
C ARG A 29 -5.71 -17.49 -5.22
N PHE A 30 -5.27 -16.24 -5.09
CA PHE A 30 -5.03 -15.65 -3.79
C PHE A 30 -6.29 -14.98 -3.27
N LEU A 31 -6.64 -15.26 -2.01
CA LEU A 31 -7.59 -14.48 -1.23
C LEU A 31 -6.77 -13.55 -0.32
N VAL A 32 -6.87 -12.24 -0.54
CA VAL A 32 -6.11 -11.24 0.19
C VAL A 32 -7.05 -10.41 1.05
N ILE A 33 -6.88 -10.51 2.37
CA ILE A 33 -7.53 -9.64 3.36
C ILE A 33 -6.49 -8.65 3.85
N SER A 34 -6.72 -7.38 3.56
CA SER A 34 -5.85 -6.29 3.97
C SER A 34 -6.53 -5.46 5.05
N LEU A 35 -5.94 -5.42 6.25
CA LEU A 35 -6.44 -4.64 7.38
C LEU A 35 -5.65 -3.33 7.49
N GLY A 36 -6.35 -2.21 7.43
CA GLY A 36 -5.86 -0.88 7.75
C GLY A 36 -6.25 -0.51 9.18
N THR A 37 -5.53 0.44 9.77
CA THR A 37 -5.79 0.95 11.13
C THR A 37 -6.54 2.28 11.09
N GLY A 38 -7.43 2.48 10.10
CA GLY A 38 -8.07 3.76 9.80
C GLY A 38 -7.20 4.68 8.95
N SER A 39 -7.84 5.48 8.10
CA SER A 39 -7.24 6.74 7.65
C SER A 39 -7.42 7.78 8.75
N SER A 40 -6.37 8.53 9.07
CA SER A 40 -6.54 9.82 9.72
C SER A 40 -7.58 10.56 8.88
N LYS A 41 -8.71 10.99 9.48
CA LYS A 41 -9.66 11.92 8.85
C LYS A 41 -8.85 12.90 8.03
N VAL A 42 -9.30 13.18 6.80
CA VAL A 42 -8.71 14.18 5.88
C VAL A 42 -8.86 15.57 6.52
N GLU A 43 -8.21 15.77 7.66
CA GLU A 43 -7.75 17.05 8.11
C GLU A 43 -6.87 17.52 6.97
N ARG A 44 -7.19 18.68 6.40
CA ARG A 44 -6.29 19.39 5.48
C ARG A 44 -5.04 19.79 6.26
N LYS A 45 -4.18 18.81 6.56
CA LYS A 45 -2.99 18.94 7.41
C LYS A 45 -2.03 19.96 6.83
N TYR A 46 -1.99 20.06 5.50
CA TYR A 46 -1.14 20.97 4.76
C TYR A 46 -1.92 21.69 3.65
N SER A 47 -1.48 22.91 3.31
CA SER A 47 -2.03 23.72 2.23
C SER A 47 -0.92 24.06 1.25
N ALA A 48 -1.17 23.93 -0.05
CA ALA A 48 -0.22 24.27 -1.11
C ALA A 48 0.31 25.71 -0.97
N LYS A 49 -0.55 26.66 -0.58
CA LYS A 49 -0.17 28.07 -0.37
C LYS A 49 0.79 28.26 0.81
N LYS A 50 0.72 27.41 1.84
CA LYS A 50 1.67 27.41 2.96
C LYS A 50 2.98 26.71 2.58
N ALA A 51 2.87 25.54 1.95
CA ALA A 51 4.02 24.74 1.50
C ALA A 51 4.90 25.48 0.47
N ALA A 52 4.31 26.32 -0.39
CA ALA A 52 5.05 27.17 -1.33
C ALA A 52 6.03 28.15 -0.64
N LYS A 53 5.85 28.41 0.66
CA LYS A 53 6.73 29.29 1.46
C LYS A 53 7.63 28.51 2.42
N TRP A 54 7.65 27.18 2.34
CA TRP A 54 8.43 26.35 3.24
C TRP A 54 9.91 26.30 2.85
N SER A 55 10.78 26.40 3.85
CA SER A 55 12.20 26.04 3.73
C SER A 55 12.37 24.53 3.99
N VAL A 56 13.59 24.02 3.78
CA VAL A 56 13.93 22.61 4.05
C VAL A 56 13.58 22.21 5.49
N ILE A 57 13.79 23.10 6.46
CA ILE A 57 13.46 22.82 7.88
C ILE A 57 11.95 22.62 8.04
N ASN A 58 11.13 23.46 7.40
CA ASN A 58 9.67 23.34 7.47
C ASN A 58 9.15 22.06 6.79
N TRP A 59 9.84 21.58 5.75
CA TRP A 59 9.54 20.27 5.14
C TRP A 59 9.88 19.09 6.05
N LEU A 60 10.93 19.21 6.87
CA LEU A 60 11.34 18.20 7.84
C LEU A 60 10.49 18.24 9.11
N TYR A 61 10.14 19.43 9.59
CA TYR A 61 9.41 19.64 10.83
C TYR A 61 8.54 20.90 10.77
N ASP A 62 7.23 20.74 10.92
CA ASP A 62 6.27 21.84 11.04
C ASP A 62 5.26 21.51 12.16
N ASN A 63 5.18 22.36 13.19
CA ASN A 63 4.19 22.28 14.27
C ASN A 63 4.04 20.89 14.93
N GLY A 64 5.16 20.23 15.28
CA GLY A 64 5.12 18.92 15.93
C GLY A 64 4.86 17.75 14.98
N ARG A 65 4.86 17.98 13.67
CA ARG A 65 4.72 16.97 12.62
C ARG A 65 5.91 16.97 11.69
N THR A 66 6.03 15.91 10.90
CA THR A 66 7.10 15.70 9.92
C THR A 66 6.51 15.62 8.51
N PRO A 67 6.26 16.76 7.84
CA PRO A 67 5.44 16.80 6.62
C PRO A 67 5.94 15.91 5.49
N LEU A 68 7.26 15.86 5.26
CA LEU A 68 7.84 15.02 4.22
C LEU A 68 7.59 13.53 4.48
N VAL A 69 7.79 13.09 5.72
CA VAL A 69 7.59 11.69 6.13
C VAL A 69 6.11 11.34 6.06
N ASP A 70 5.23 12.24 6.48
CA ASP A 70 3.78 12.04 6.47
C ASP A 70 3.26 11.88 5.03
N VAL A 71 3.67 12.75 4.11
CA VAL A 71 3.28 12.70 2.69
C VAL A 71 3.84 11.44 2.03
N PHE A 72 5.12 11.12 2.26
CA PHE A 72 5.73 9.91 1.71
C PHE A 72 5.05 8.63 2.22
N SER A 73 4.77 8.55 3.51
CA SER A 73 4.13 7.38 4.11
C SER A 73 2.70 7.19 3.62
N GLN A 74 1.93 8.28 3.48
CA GLN A 74 0.57 8.21 2.92
C GLN A 74 0.60 7.83 1.45
N ALA A 75 1.42 8.51 0.63
CA ALA A 75 1.51 8.23 -0.79
C ALA A 75 2.00 6.80 -1.08
N SER A 76 2.94 6.28 -0.30
CA SER A 76 3.42 4.90 -0.45
C SER A 76 2.35 3.87 -0.07
N ALA A 77 1.58 4.11 1.00
CA ALA A 77 0.46 3.25 1.37
C ALA A 77 -0.62 3.23 0.26
N ASP A 78 -1.02 4.41 -0.23
CA ASP A 78 -2.03 4.55 -1.30
C ASP A 78 -1.57 3.89 -2.61
N MET A 79 -0.31 4.07 -2.99
CA MET A 79 0.25 3.48 -4.22
C MET A 79 0.27 1.95 -4.16
N VAL A 80 0.56 1.38 -2.99
CA VAL A 80 0.51 -0.08 -2.78
C VAL A 80 -0.92 -0.60 -2.89
N ASP A 81 -1.88 0.07 -2.26
CA ASP A 81 -3.28 -0.34 -2.28
C ASP A 81 -3.87 -0.24 -3.71
N LEU A 82 -3.54 0.83 -4.45
CA LEU A 82 -3.94 0.98 -5.86
C LEU A 82 -3.29 -0.09 -6.73
N HIS A 83 -1.99 -0.37 -6.57
CA HIS A 83 -1.29 -1.38 -7.37
C HIS A 83 -1.91 -2.77 -7.19
N ILE A 84 -2.23 -3.16 -5.95
CA ILE A 84 -2.87 -4.45 -5.66
C ILE A 84 -4.28 -4.48 -6.24
N SER A 85 -5.07 -3.41 -6.07
CA SER A 85 -6.41 -3.34 -6.65
C SER A 85 -6.40 -3.49 -8.17
N VAL A 86 -5.50 -2.81 -8.87
CA VAL A 86 -5.34 -2.91 -10.33
C VAL A 86 -4.94 -4.32 -10.77
N VAL A 87 -4.03 -4.98 -10.05
CA VAL A 87 -3.63 -6.37 -10.35
C VAL A 87 -4.81 -7.33 -10.22
N PHE A 88 -5.59 -7.24 -9.13
CA PHE A 88 -6.75 -8.11 -8.93
C PHE A 88 -7.87 -7.84 -9.94
N GLN A 89 -8.08 -6.58 -10.34
CA GLN A 89 -9.02 -6.22 -11.41
C GLN A 89 -8.58 -6.74 -12.78
N ALA A 90 -7.31 -6.58 -13.15
CA ALA A 90 -6.77 -7.07 -14.41
C ALA A 90 -6.93 -8.59 -14.57
N LEU A 91 -6.90 -9.31 -13.45
CA LEU A 91 -7.09 -10.77 -13.38
C LEU A 91 -8.54 -11.18 -13.15
N ARG A 92 -9.51 -10.25 -13.24
CA ARG A 92 -10.95 -10.48 -13.01
C ARG A 92 -11.26 -11.17 -11.68
N SER A 93 -10.43 -10.91 -10.67
CA SER A 93 -10.46 -11.56 -9.36
C SER A 93 -10.68 -10.55 -8.25
N GLU A 94 -11.35 -9.43 -8.56
CA GLU A 94 -11.63 -8.32 -7.64
C GLU A 94 -12.35 -8.78 -6.36
N GLN A 95 -13.17 -9.82 -6.44
CA GLN A 95 -13.83 -10.44 -5.28
C GLN A 95 -12.86 -11.09 -4.29
N ASN A 96 -11.63 -11.39 -4.72
CA ASN A 96 -10.62 -12.04 -3.89
C ASN A 96 -9.73 -11.05 -3.13
N TYR A 97 -9.97 -9.74 -3.27
CA TYR A 97 -9.29 -8.70 -2.50
C TYR A 97 -10.28 -7.95 -1.61
N LEU A 98 -10.12 -8.08 -0.29
CA LEU A 98 -10.92 -7.37 0.71
C LEU A 98 -10.02 -6.42 1.50
N ARG A 99 -10.26 -5.11 1.36
CA ARG A 99 -9.65 -4.07 2.20
C ARG A 99 -10.63 -3.64 3.27
N ILE A 100 -10.25 -3.80 4.53
CA ILE A 100 -10.96 -3.23 5.68
C ILE A 100 -10.07 -2.12 6.22
N GLN A 101 -10.58 -0.90 6.28
CA GLN A 101 -9.83 0.28 6.67
C GLN A 101 -10.39 0.90 7.94
#